data_AF-A0A2E1V0H2-F1
#
_entry.id   AF-A0A2E1V0H2-F1
#
_cell.length_a   1.000
_cell.length_b   1.000
_cell.length_c   1.000
_cell.angle_alpha   90.00
_cell.angle_beta   90.00
_cell.angle_gamma   90.00
#
_symmetry.space_group_name_H-M   'P 1'
#
loop_
_entity.id
_entity.type
_entity.pdbx_description
1 polymer ?
#
loop_
_entity_poly.entity_id
_entity_poly.type
_entity_poly.pdbx_seq_one_letter_code
_entity_poly.pdbx_strand_id
1 'polypeptide(L)'
;MLRRPLTTAEVHSAIHTIAATCPITAAGVQAVGLPETRAQDQGTNTFLRVICGQQLSVKAAAAIWNRVDTHFAGDFAPERLLALDLDGWRALGLSGPKTKYVHGLATALADGTFRPQDLPAMDDREAVEHITSLKGFGAWSAEIYLLFAEGRGDMFPADDLAVQKGYQRLFKLDEKPGPKTLRSLTESWSPHRGSMAIFLWHYYGAATLDA
;
A
#
# COMPACT_ATOMS: atom_id res chain seq x y z
N MET A 1 17.60 12.61 -3.91
CA MET A 1 17.89 11.72 -2.76
C MET A 1 17.38 10.33 -3.12
N LEU A 2 18.12 9.27 -2.79
CA LEU A 2 17.60 7.92 -2.96
C LEU A 2 16.43 7.73 -1.99
N ARG A 3 15.20 7.54 -2.50
CA ARG A 3 14.04 7.26 -1.65
C ARG A 3 14.20 5.86 -1.05
N ARG A 4 13.75 5.67 0.20
CA ARG A 4 13.78 4.38 0.91
C ARG A 4 12.53 4.23 1.77
N PRO A 5 12.13 3.00 2.11
CA PRO A 5 11.03 2.78 3.06
C PRO A 5 11.25 3.50 4.40
N LEU A 6 10.14 3.91 5.03
CA LEU A 6 10.15 4.43 6.39
C LEU A 6 10.55 3.33 7.36
N THR A 7 11.46 3.65 8.28
CA THR A 7 11.80 2.80 9.42
C THR A 7 10.67 2.81 10.46
N THR A 8 10.63 1.79 11.32
CA THR A 8 9.71 1.75 12.47
C THR A 8 9.85 3.01 13.34
N ALA A 9 11.08 3.48 13.59
CA ALA A 9 11.32 4.69 14.38
C ALA A 9 10.74 5.96 13.72
N GLU A 10 10.88 6.11 12.40
CA GLU A 10 10.26 7.22 11.65
C GLU A 10 8.73 7.16 11.69
N VAL A 11 8.15 5.97 11.57
CA VAL A 11 6.70 5.75 11.71
C VAL A 11 6.23 6.13 13.12
N HIS A 12 6.94 5.70 14.16
CA HIS A 12 6.62 6.01 15.56
C HIS A 12 6.72 7.50 15.84
N SER A 13 7.79 8.15 15.39
CA SER A 13 7.98 9.60 15.55
C SER A 13 6.85 10.39 14.92
N ALA A 14 6.43 10.02 13.70
CA ALA A 14 5.32 10.65 13.00
C ALA A 14 3.98 10.48 13.75
N ILE A 15 3.68 9.26 14.24
CA ILE A 15 2.47 9.00 15.03
C ILE A 15 2.48 9.81 16.33
N HIS A 16 3.63 9.88 17.01
CA HIS A 16 3.76 10.69 18.23
C HIS A 16 3.54 12.18 17.99
N THR A 17 4.04 12.73 16.87
CA THR A 17 3.77 14.13 16.48
C THR A 17 2.27 14.40 16.36
N ILE A 18 1.52 13.49 15.74
CA ILE A 18 0.05 13.64 15.64
C ILE A 18 -0.62 13.43 17.01
N ALA A 19 -0.21 12.43 17.78
CA ALA A 19 -0.75 12.15 19.11
C ALA A 19 -0.54 13.33 20.09
N ALA A 20 0.54 14.10 19.95
CA ALA A 20 0.80 15.27 20.79
C ALA A 20 -0.25 16.39 20.63
N THR A 21 -0.97 16.41 19.50
CA THR A 21 -1.99 17.44 19.20
C THR A 21 -3.40 16.86 19.04
N CYS A 22 -3.54 15.54 19.00
CA CYS A 22 -4.82 14.83 18.87
C CYS A 22 -5.05 13.86 20.04
N PRO A 23 -5.84 14.24 21.06
CA PRO A 23 -6.13 13.38 22.21
C PRO A 23 -6.75 12.03 21.83
N ILE A 24 -7.55 11.99 20.77
CA ILE A 24 -8.16 10.75 20.24
C ILE A 24 -7.05 9.81 19.74
N THR A 25 -6.09 10.30 18.97
CA THR A 25 -4.94 9.51 18.52
C THR A 25 -4.08 9.06 19.69
N ALA A 26 -3.82 9.94 20.67
CA ALA A 26 -3.06 9.57 21.87
C ALA A 26 -3.72 8.42 22.65
N ALA A 27 -5.04 8.50 22.86
CA ALA A 27 -5.81 7.43 23.49
C ALA A 27 -5.76 6.13 22.67
N GLY A 28 -5.84 6.22 21.35
CA GLY A 28 -5.68 5.07 20.46
C GLY A 28 -4.31 4.40 20.62
N VAL A 29 -3.23 5.18 20.65
CA VAL A 29 -1.86 4.67 20.84
C VAL A 29 -1.71 3.99 22.20
N GLN A 30 -2.31 4.55 23.26
CA GLN A 30 -2.32 3.91 24.58
C GLN A 30 -3.07 2.57 24.58
N ALA A 31 -4.15 2.45 23.80
CA ALA A 31 -4.97 1.25 23.75
C ALA A 31 -4.32 0.08 22.99
N VAL A 32 -3.68 0.34 21.84
CA VAL A 32 -3.18 -0.73 20.95
C VAL A 32 -1.66 -0.74 20.77
N GLY A 33 -0.95 0.22 21.36
CA GLY A 33 0.48 0.42 21.13
C GLY A 33 0.80 0.99 19.74
N LEU A 34 2.09 1.01 19.41
CA LEU A 34 2.60 1.48 18.12
C LEU A 34 2.86 0.31 17.16
N PRO A 35 2.58 0.49 15.86
CA PRO A 35 2.80 -0.54 14.85
C PRO A 35 4.26 -0.63 14.41
N GLU A 36 4.65 -1.79 13.89
CA GLU A 36 5.86 -1.92 13.08
C GLU A 36 5.69 -1.28 11.69
N THR A 37 6.81 -0.91 11.06
CA THR A 37 6.78 -0.51 9.66
C THR A 37 6.31 -1.66 8.76
N ARG A 38 5.74 -1.30 7.61
CA ARG A 38 5.36 -2.24 6.54
C ARG A 38 6.29 -2.14 5.33
N ALA A 39 7.53 -1.71 5.58
CA ALA A 39 8.58 -1.51 4.58
C ALA A 39 8.66 -2.66 3.57
N GLN A 40 8.78 -2.29 2.30
CA GLN A 40 8.93 -3.20 1.15
C GLN A 40 10.15 -2.80 0.34
N ASP A 41 10.75 -3.77 -0.34
CA ASP A 41 11.76 -3.46 -1.35
C ASP A 41 11.14 -2.67 -2.51
N GLN A 42 11.97 -1.92 -3.23
CA GLN A 42 11.57 -1.29 -4.48
C GLN A 42 11.66 -2.29 -5.64
N GLY A 43 10.83 -2.08 -6.65
CA GLY A 43 10.90 -2.82 -7.91
C GLY A 43 9.66 -3.64 -8.23
N THR A 44 9.80 -4.48 -9.25
CA THR A 44 8.72 -5.24 -9.88
C THR A 44 8.00 -6.18 -8.91
N ASN A 45 8.75 -6.80 -8.00
CA ASN A 45 8.21 -7.67 -6.95
C ASN A 45 7.12 -6.96 -6.13
N THR A 46 7.35 -5.71 -5.73
CA THR A 46 6.39 -4.96 -4.91
C THR A 46 5.17 -4.54 -5.73
N PHE A 47 5.31 -4.20 -7.01
CA PHE A 47 4.14 -3.99 -7.88
C PHE A 47 3.29 -5.25 -8.02
N LEU A 48 3.91 -6.42 -8.19
CA LEU A 48 3.21 -7.71 -8.23
C LEU A 48 2.52 -8.00 -6.89
N ARG A 49 3.19 -7.71 -5.77
CA ARG A 49 2.60 -7.84 -4.43
C ARG A 49 1.38 -6.94 -4.25
N VAL A 50 1.41 -5.71 -4.78
CA VAL A 50 0.26 -4.79 -4.81
C VAL A 50 -0.90 -5.39 -5.60
N ILE A 51 -0.67 -5.94 -6.80
CA ILE A 51 -1.71 -6.64 -7.58
C ILE A 51 -2.31 -7.80 -6.78
N CYS A 52 -1.46 -8.60 -6.13
CA CYS A 52 -1.92 -9.69 -5.28
C CYS A 52 -2.84 -9.20 -4.15
N GLY A 53 -2.53 -8.05 -3.55
CA GLY A 53 -3.29 -7.44 -2.44
C GLY A 53 -4.63 -6.80 -2.80
N GLN A 54 -4.87 -6.43 -4.06
CA GLN A 54 -6.09 -5.72 -4.46
C GLN A 54 -7.37 -6.48 -4.06
N GLN A 55 -8.27 -5.81 -3.33
CA GLN A 55 -9.59 -6.30 -2.95
C GLN A 55 -9.58 -7.64 -2.18
N LEU A 56 -8.50 -7.96 -1.46
CA LEU A 56 -8.37 -9.18 -0.67
C LEU A 56 -7.98 -8.89 0.77
N SER A 57 -8.23 -9.87 1.66
CA SER A 57 -7.68 -9.83 3.01
C SER A 57 -6.16 -9.99 2.98
N VAL A 58 -5.49 -9.51 4.04
CA VAL A 58 -4.02 -9.65 4.19
C VAL A 58 -3.58 -11.11 4.09
N LYS A 59 -4.31 -12.03 4.73
CA LYS A 59 -4.01 -13.48 4.69
C LYS A 59 -4.13 -14.07 3.29
N ALA A 60 -5.20 -13.72 2.56
CA ALA A 60 -5.40 -14.21 1.19
C ALA A 60 -4.34 -13.65 0.23
N ALA A 61 -4.04 -12.35 0.34
CA ALA A 61 -2.99 -11.70 -0.43
C ALA A 61 -1.61 -12.33 -0.18
N ALA A 62 -1.26 -12.61 1.07
CA ALA A 62 -0.01 -13.26 1.44
C ALA A 62 0.09 -14.68 0.85
N ALA A 63 -1.00 -15.46 0.88
CA ALA A 63 -1.00 -16.80 0.30
C ALA A 63 -0.77 -16.80 -1.22
N ILE A 64 -1.35 -15.83 -1.94
CA ILE A 64 -1.09 -15.66 -3.38
C ILE A 64 0.36 -15.20 -3.61
N TRP A 65 0.81 -14.19 -2.88
CA TRP A 65 2.17 -13.67 -3.00
C TRP A 65 3.21 -14.76 -2.78
N ASN A 66 3.07 -15.60 -1.75
CA ASN A 66 4.02 -16.68 -1.47
C ASN A 66 4.17 -17.66 -2.64
N ARG A 67 3.08 -17.99 -3.35
CA ARG A 67 3.14 -18.85 -4.54
C ARG A 67 3.85 -18.15 -5.70
N VAL A 68 3.56 -16.87 -5.92
CA VAL A 68 4.21 -16.05 -6.95
C VAL A 68 5.71 -15.96 -6.66
N ASP A 69 6.09 -15.55 -5.46
CA ASP A 69 7.49 -15.40 -5.05
C ASP A 69 8.26 -16.71 -5.14
N THR A 70 7.67 -17.83 -4.69
CA THR A 70 8.26 -19.17 -4.82
C THR A 70 8.47 -19.56 -6.28
N HIS A 71 7.50 -19.25 -7.15
CA HIS A 71 7.59 -19.60 -8.58
C HIS A 71 8.71 -18.84 -9.30
N PHE A 72 8.85 -17.54 -9.01
CA PHE A 72 9.85 -16.70 -9.66
C PHE A 72 11.22 -16.72 -8.97
N ALA A 73 11.30 -17.17 -7.72
CA ALA A 73 12.53 -17.27 -6.93
C ALA A 73 13.35 -15.96 -6.94
N GLY A 74 12.66 -14.82 -6.83
CA GLY A 74 13.26 -13.49 -6.86
C GLY A 74 13.52 -12.90 -8.26
N ASP A 75 13.38 -13.68 -9.34
CA ASP A 75 13.59 -13.22 -10.71
C ASP A 75 12.26 -12.84 -11.39
N PHE A 76 11.94 -11.55 -11.31
CA PHE A 76 10.73 -10.96 -11.88
C PHE A 76 11.01 -10.21 -13.19
N ALA A 77 11.95 -10.69 -14.00
CA ALA A 77 12.22 -10.14 -15.32
C ALA A 77 10.93 -10.10 -16.19
N PRO A 78 10.69 -9.02 -16.96
CA PRO A 78 9.48 -8.88 -17.77
C PRO A 78 9.20 -10.09 -18.68
N GLU A 79 10.23 -10.66 -19.29
CA GLU A 79 10.16 -11.81 -20.18
C GLU A 79 9.61 -13.05 -19.46
N ARG A 80 9.99 -13.24 -18.19
CA ARG A 80 9.50 -14.34 -17.36
C ARG A 80 8.04 -14.15 -16.97
N LEU A 81 7.64 -12.91 -16.66
CA LEU A 81 6.24 -12.61 -16.35
C LEU A 81 5.34 -12.83 -17.57
N LEU A 82 5.83 -12.50 -18.77
CA LEU A 82 5.12 -12.67 -20.04
C LEU A 82 5.07 -14.13 -20.51
N ALA A 83 6.01 -14.98 -20.06
CA ALA A 83 6.04 -16.40 -20.40
C ALA A 83 4.92 -17.22 -19.74
N LEU A 84 4.33 -16.75 -18.64
CA LEU A 84 3.17 -17.38 -18.03
C LEU A 84 1.91 -16.96 -18.78
N ASP A 85 1.14 -17.95 -19.23
CA ASP A 85 -0.19 -17.72 -19.77
C ASP A 85 -1.23 -17.52 -18.65
N LEU A 86 -2.49 -17.37 -19.07
CA LEU A 86 -3.60 -17.12 -18.16
C LEU A 86 -3.76 -18.24 -17.11
N ASP A 87 -3.56 -19.50 -17.51
CA ASP A 87 -3.77 -20.65 -16.64
C ASP A 87 -2.59 -20.83 -15.67
N GLY A 88 -1.37 -20.49 -16.10
CA GLY A 88 -0.20 -20.37 -15.23
C GLY A 88 -0.43 -19.35 -14.09
N TRP A 89 -0.89 -18.14 -14.42
CA TRP A 89 -1.20 -17.12 -13.41
C TRP A 89 -2.35 -17.53 -12.48
N ARG A 90 -3.36 -18.22 -13.00
CA ARG A 90 -4.45 -18.78 -12.18
C ARG A 90 -3.98 -19.87 -11.23
N ALA A 91 -3.04 -20.72 -11.66
CA ALA A 91 -2.44 -21.73 -10.79
C ALA A 91 -1.68 -21.09 -9.60
N LEU A 92 -1.12 -19.89 -9.79
CA LEU A 92 -0.55 -19.09 -8.70
C LEU A 92 -1.61 -18.37 -7.84
N GLY A 93 -2.88 -18.39 -8.26
CA GLY A 93 -4.04 -17.87 -7.54
C GLY A 93 -4.44 -16.45 -7.91
N LEU A 94 -3.94 -15.92 -9.03
CA LEU A 94 -4.44 -14.64 -9.56
C LEU A 94 -5.77 -14.85 -10.29
N SER A 95 -6.67 -13.87 -10.15
CA SER A 95 -7.90 -13.82 -10.94
C SER A 95 -7.62 -13.36 -12.37
N GLY A 96 -8.54 -13.63 -13.30
CA GLY A 96 -8.39 -13.21 -14.70
C GLY A 96 -8.11 -11.70 -14.88
N PRO A 97 -8.79 -10.78 -14.17
CA PRO A 97 -8.44 -9.36 -14.19
C PRO A 97 -7.01 -9.07 -13.71
N LYS A 98 -6.58 -9.69 -12.61
CA LYS A 98 -5.22 -9.49 -12.06
C LYS A 98 -4.14 -10.02 -13.00
N THR A 99 -4.39 -11.13 -13.69
CA THR A 99 -3.49 -11.62 -14.75
C THR A 99 -3.29 -10.58 -15.83
N LYS A 100 -4.37 -9.92 -16.30
CA LYS A 100 -4.25 -8.83 -17.29
C LYS A 100 -3.41 -7.66 -16.77
N TYR A 101 -3.48 -7.35 -15.47
CA TYR A 101 -2.68 -6.29 -14.87
C TYR A 101 -1.21 -6.67 -14.80
N VAL A 102 -0.90 -7.93 -14.48
CA VAL A 102 0.49 -8.43 -14.51
C VAL A 102 1.06 -8.39 -15.92
N HIS A 103 0.33 -8.86 -16.93
CA HIS A 103 0.78 -8.75 -18.33
C HIS A 103 0.95 -7.30 -18.76
N GLY A 104 0.05 -6.39 -18.37
CA GLY A 104 0.16 -4.97 -18.65
C GLY A 104 1.42 -4.35 -18.04
N LEU A 105 1.69 -4.63 -16.76
CA LEU A 105 2.92 -4.23 -16.08
C LEU A 105 4.16 -4.79 -16.78
N ALA A 106 4.18 -6.09 -17.06
CA ALA A 106 5.33 -6.75 -17.69
C ALA A 106 5.61 -6.20 -19.09
N THR A 107 4.58 -5.94 -19.89
CA THR A 107 4.72 -5.33 -21.21
C THR A 107 5.33 -3.93 -21.09
N ALA A 108 4.80 -3.11 -20.18
CA ALA A 108 5.27 -1.73 -19.98
C ALA A 108 6.71 -1.66 -19.44
N LEU A 109 7.14 -2.67 -18.67
CA LEU A 109 8.53 -2.80 -18.24
C LEU A 109 9.43 -3.21 -19.42
N ALA A 110 8.99 -4.16 -20.25
CA ALA A 110 9.77 -4.68 -21.37
C ALA A 110 9.98 -3.63 -22.48
N ASP A 111 8.96 -2.82 -22.77
CA ASP A 111 9.03 -1.75 -23.79
C ASP A 111 9.57 -0.41 -23.23
N GLY A 112 9.76 -0.32 -21.92
CA GLY A 112 10.31 0.86 -21.24
C GLY A 112 9.32 2.03 -21.10
N THR A 113 8.03 1.83 -21.38
CA THR A 113 6.98 2.83 -21.14
C THR A 113 6.70 3.03 -19.64
N PHE A 114 7.00 2.02 -18.82
CA PHE A 114 7.00 2.13 -17.36
C PHE A 114 8.37 1.80 -16.78
N ARG A 115 8.90 2.72 -15.98
CA ARG A 115 10.27 2.67 -15.45
C ARG A 115 10.27 2.93 -13.93
N PRO A 116 10.20 1.87 -13.11
CA PRO A 116 10.20 1.99 -11.64
C PRO A 116 11.39 2.78 -11.08
N GLN A 117 12.56 2.68 -11.71
CA GLN A 117 13.79 3.32 -11.29
C GLN A 117 13.77 4.85 -11.41
N ASP A 118 12.85 5.41 -12.21
CA ASP A 118 12.70 6.85 -12.39
C ASP A 118 11.80 7.45 -11.30
N LEU A 119 10.96 6.64 -10.63
CA LEU A 119 10.01 7.10 -9.61
C LEU A 119 10.66 7.89 -8.46
N PRO A 120 11.83 7.51 -7.89
CA PRO A 120 12.43 8.28 -6.80
C PRO A 120 12.75 9.73 -7.14
N ALA A 121 12.98 10.03 -8.43
CA ALA A 121 13.26 11.38 -8.92
C ALA A 121 12.00 12.22 -9.19
N MET A 122 10.84 11.56 -9.34
CA MET A 122 9.56 12.23 -9.55
C MET A 122 9.02 12.85 -8.26
N ASP A 123 8.29 13.95 -8.39
CA ASP A 123 7.49 14.47 -7.29
C ASP A 123 6.30 13.53 -6.96
N ASP A 124 5.57 13.83 -5.90
CA ASP A 124 4.50 12.95 -5.38
C ASP A 124 3.34 12.82 -6.36
N ARG A 125 3.02 13.87 -7.11
CA ARG A 125 1.95 13.86 -8.10
C ARG A 125 2.39 13.10 -9.34
N GLU A 126 3.56 13.40 -9.87
CA GLU A 126 4.15 12.74 -11.04
C GLU A 126 4.28 11.24 -10.82
N ALA A 127 4.76 10.81 -9.64
CA ALA A 127 4.90 9.39 -9.32
C ALA A 127 3.55 8.66 -9.26
N VAL A 128 2.51 9.31 -8.71
CA VAL A 128 1.14 8.75 -8.72
C VAL A 128 0.59 8.65 -10.14
N GLU A 129 0.73 9.71 -10.94
CA GLU A 129 0.30 9.73 -12.35
C GLU A 129 1.03 8.65 -13.17
N HIS A 130 2.34 8.48 -12.96
CA HIS A 130 3.14 7.44 -13.63
C HIS A 130 2.67 6.03 -13.28
N ILE A 131 2.46 5.72 -12.00
CA ILE A 131 1.97 4.39 -11.60
C ILE A 131 0.54 4.15 -12.11
N THR A 132 -0.33 5.16 -12.04
CA THR A 132 -1.74 5.02 -12.46
C THR A 132 -1.95 4.99 -13.98
N SER A 133 -0.91 5.28 -14.77
CA SER A 133 -0.90 5.01 -16.22
C SER A 133 -1.00 3.51 -16.53
N LEU A 134 -0.58 2.64 -15.59
CA LEU A 134 -0.68 1.20 -15.74
C LEU A 134 -2.12 0.72 -15.58
N LYS A 135 -2.59 -0.08 -16.55
CA LYS A 135 -3.90 -0.71 -16.48
C LYS A 135 -4.03 -1.58 -15.22
N GLY A 136 -5.03 -1.27 -14.40
CA GLY A 136 -5.30 -2.00 -13.15
C GLY A 136 -4.64 -1.39 -11.93
N PHE A 137 -3.86 -0.31 -12.07
CA PHE A 137 -3.30 0.47 -10.97
C PHE A 137 -4.10 1.76 -10.79
N GLY A 138 -4.88 1.85 -9.71
CA GLY A 138 -5.56 3.07 -9.30
C GLY A 138 -4.79 3.82 -8.22
N ALA A 139 -5.35 4.92 -7.72
CA ALA A 139 -4.78 5.74 -6.65
C ALA A 139 -4.32 4.89 -5.45
N TRP A 140 -5.17 3.97 -4.99
CA TRP A 140 -4.82 3.02 -3.93
C TRP A 140 -3.53 2.24 -4.23
N SER A 141 -3.35 1.71 -5.44
CA SER A 141 -2.15 0.93 -5.77
C SER A 141 -0.90 1.79 -5.81
N ALA A 142 -0.99 3.00 -6.36
CA ALA A 142 0.11 3.96 -6.37
C ALA A 142 0.52 4.37 -4.96
N GLU A 143 -0.44 4.78 -4.13
CA GLU A 143 -0.18 5.22 -2.75
C GLU A 143 0.40 4.10 -1.89
N ILE A 144 -0.06 2.86 -2.07
CA ILE A 144 0.51 1.69 -1.37
C ILE A 144 1.97 1.46 -1.75
N TYR A 145 2.31 1.50 -3.05
CA TYR A 145 3.71 1.34 -3.48
C TYR A 145 4.58 2.48 -2.96
N LEU A 146 4.15 3.72 -3.17
CA LEU A 146 4.92 4.91 -2.80
C LEU A 146 5.11 5.05 -1.29
N LEU A 147 4.12 4.66 -0.49
CA LEU A 147 4.25 4.63 0.96
C LEU A 147 5.27 3.58 1.42
N PHE A 148 5.13 2.33 0.96
CA PHE A 148 5.87 1.22 1.56
C PHE A 148 7.23 0.96 0.91
N ALA A 149 7.41 1.24 -0.37
CA ALA A 149 8.65 1.03 -1.10
C ALA A 149 9.52 2.30 -1.17
N GLU A 150 8.90 3.48 -1.34
CA GLU A 150 9.63 4.75 -1.43
C GLU A 150 9.62 5.59 -0.15
N GLY A 151 8.85 5.16 0.87
CA GLY A 151 8.78 5.88 2.14
C GLY A 151 8.20 7.28 2.03
N ARG A 152 7.32 7.53 1.05
CA ARG A 152 6.66 8.83 0.88
C ARG A 152 5.64 9.02 2.01
N GLY A 153 6.06 9.73 3.06
CA GLY A 153 5.36 9.81 4.35
C GLY A 153 3.96 10.43 4.30
N ASP A 154 3.60 11.11 3.22
CA ASP A 154 2.29 11.74 3.07
C ASP A 154 1.34 11.01 2.10
N MET A 155 1.78 9.87 1.55
CA MET A 155 0.91 8.98 0.76
C MET A 155 -0.14 8.34 1.65
N PHE A 156 -1.41 8.48 1.27
CA PHE A 156 -2.54 8.12 2.13
C PHE A 156 -3.63 7.41 1.34
N PRO A 157 -3.70 6.06 1.40
CA PRO A 157 -4.65 5.27 0.63
C PRO A 157 -6.06 5.36 1.21
N ALA A 158 -6.73 6.49 1.01
CA ALA A 158 -8.07 6.76 1.55
C ALA A 158 -9.15 5.83 0.97
N ASP A 159 -8.90 5.20 -0.18
CA ASP A 159 -9.75 4.18 -0.79
C ASP A 159 -9.66 2.82 -0.08
N ASP A 160 -8.69 2.63 0.83
CA ASP A 160 -8.51 1.40 1.58
C ASP A 160 -9.61 1.22 2.64
N LEU A 161 -10.35 0.12 2.54
CA LEU A 161 -11.46 -0.15 3.45
C LEU A 161 -11.03 -0.29 4.91
N ALA A 162 -9.86 -0.87 5.17
CA ALA A 162 -9.36 -1.03 6.53
C ALA A 162 -8.88 0.31 7.09
N VAL A 163 -8.32 1.20 6.27
CA VAL A 163 -8.02 2.58 6.69
C VAL A 163 -9.31 3.35 7.01
N GLN A 164 -10.33 3.28 6.16
CA GLN A 164 -11.64 3.92 6.42
C GLN A 164 -12.28 3.42 7.72
N LYS A 165 -12.30 2.10 7.93
CA LYS A 165 -12.85 1.49 9.15
C LYS A 165 -11.98 1.76 10.38
N GLY A 166 -10.66 1.79 10.22
CA GLY A 166 -9.74 2.17 11.28
C GLY A 166 -10.02 3.60 11.76
N TYR A 167 -10.19 4.54 10.83
CA TYR A 167 -10.55 5.92 11.15
C TYR A 167 -11.91 5.98 11.84
N GLN A 168 -12.92 5.33 11.28
CA GLN A 168 -14.26 5.25 11.86
C GLN A 168 -14.21 4.82 13.33
N ARG A 169 -13.49 3.72 13.63
CA ARG A 169 -13.39 3.17 14.99
C ARG A 169 -12.59 4.07 15.92
N LEU A 170 -11.46 4.60 15.47
CA LEU A 170 -10.61 5.48 16.27
C LEU A 170 -11.37 6.74 16.70
N PHE A 171 -12.12 7.35 15.77
CA PHE A 171 -12.90 8.57 16.01
C PHE A 171 -14.33 8.29 16.46
N LYS A 172 -14.71 7.03 16.68
CA LYS A 172 -16.05 6.61 17.11
C LYS A 172 -17.19 7.19 16.26
N LEU A 173 -17.00 7.18 14.94
CA LEU A 173 -18.01 7.63 13.99
C LEU A 173 -19.07 6.55 13.75
N ASP A 174 -20.33 6.96 13.63
CA ASP A 174 -21.45 6.05 13.32
C ASP A 174 -21.25 5.37 11.96
N GLU A 175 -20.77 6.13 10.96
CA GLU A 175 -20.51 5.65 9.62
C GLU A 175 -19.05 5.85 9.22
N LYS A 176 -18.52 4.94 8.39
CA LYS A 176 -17.18 5.11 7.83
C LYS A 176 -17.17 6.28 6.83
N PRO A 177 -16.20 7.19 6.89
CA PRO A 177 -16.09 8.23 5.88
C PRO A 177 -15.74 7.63 4.51
N GLY A 178 -16.33 8.19 3.45
CA GLY A 178 -15.90 7.89 2.08
C GLY A 178 -14.52 8.48 1.78
N PRO A 179 -13.85 8.06 0.68
CA PRO A 179 -12.46 8.44 0.40
C PRO A 179 -12.22 9.96 0.37
N LYS A 180 -13.09 10.71 -0.31
CA LYS A 180 -12.99 12.18 -0.40
C LYS A 180 -13.07 12.84 0.98
N THR A 181 -14.07 12.47 1.77
CA THR A 181 -14.26 12.98 3.14
C THR A 181 -13.08 12.60 4.03
N LEU A 182 -12.61 11.36 3.94
CA LEU A 182 -11.49 10.88 4.73
C LEU A 182 -10.21 11.67 4.42
N ARG A 183 -9.92 11.97 3.14
CA ARG A 183 -8.76 12.81 2.77
C ARG A 183 -8.84 14.19 3.42
N SER A 184 -10.01 14.83 3.43
CA SER A 184 -10.19 16.13 4.07
C SER A 184 -10.07 16.07 5.59
N LEU A 185 -10.64 15.05 6.22
CA LEU A 185 -10.53 14.83 7.67
C LEU A 185 -9.08 14.62 8.13
N THR A 186 -8.22 14.10 7.26
CA THR A 186 -6.81 13.80 7.58
C THR A 186 -5.82 14.82 7.04
N GLU A 187 -6.26 15.97 6.52
CA GLU A 187 -5.38 17.04 6.05
C GLU A 187 -4.43 17.54 7.15
N SER A 188 -4.92 17.65 8.39
CA SER A 188 -4.11 18.06 9.56
C SER A 188 -3.03 17.07 9.95
N TRP A 189 -3.03 15.85 9.39
CA TRP A 189 -1.96 14.87 9.61
C TRP A 189 -0.79 15.04 8.66
N SER A 190 -0.87 15.90 7.64
CA SER A 190 0.26 16.16 6.75
C SER A 190 1.44 16.75 7.55
N PRO A 191 2.70 16.31 7.33
CA PRO A 191 3.17 15.41 6.27
C PRO A 191 3.25 13.91 6.67
N HIS A 192 2.51 13.51 7.71
CA HIS A 192 2.60 12.21 8.37
C HIS A 192 1.41 11.27 8.06
N ARG A 193 0.62 11.55 7.01
CA ARG A 193 -0.60 10.78 6.72
C ARG A 193 -0.32 9.30 6.47
N GLY A 194 0.80 8.95 5.85
CA GLY A 194 1.20 7.56 5.62
C GLY A 194 1.47 6.77 6.90
N SER A 195 2.16 7.37 7.87
CA SER A 195 2.37 6.76 9.20
C SER A 195 1.05 6.62 9.95
N MET A 196 0.14 7.58 9.80
CA MET A 196 -1.21 7.47 10.34
C MET A 196 -2.02 6.37 9.65
N ALA A 197 -1.88 6.14 8.35
CA ALA A 197 -2.49 4.98 7.68
C ALA A 197 -1.97 3.65 8.27
N ILE A 198 -0.66 3.54 8.52
CA ILE A 198 -0.04 2.40 9.24
C ILE A 198 -0.71 2.19 10.60
N PHE A 199 -0.88 3.26 11.36
CA PHE A 199 -1.58 3.21 12.64
C PHE A 199 -3.05 2.80 12.50
N LEU A 200 -3.78 3.29 11.51
CA LEU A 200 -5.19 2.93 11.29
C LEU A 200 -5.37 1.45 10.93
N TRP A 201 -4.48 0.86 10.12
CA TRP A 201 -4.49 -0.58 9.87
C TRP A 201 -4.25 -1.39 11.16
N HIS A 202 -3.30 -0.95 11.98
CA HIS A 202 -2.98 -1.58 13.26
C HIS A 202 -4.15 -1.51 14.23
N TYR A 203 -4.73 -0.32 14.39
CA TYR A 203 -5.90 -0.10 15.24
C TYR A 203 -7.10 -0.92 14.77
N TYR A 204 -7.35 -0.97 13.46
CA TYR A 204 -8.43 -1.78 12.89
C TYR A 204 -8.25 -3.29 13.17
N GLY A 205 -7.02 -3.80 13.06
CA GLY A 205 -6.70 -5.20 13.34
C GLY A 205 -6.79 -5.57 14.81
N ALA A 206 -6.27 -4.72 15.70
CA ALA A 206 -6.35 -4.95 17.15
C ALA A 206 -7.81 -4.94 17.64
N ALA A 207 -8.63 -4.00 17.17
CA ALA A 207 -10.04 -3.90 17.55
C ALA A 207 -10.94 -5.03 17.00
N THR A 208 -10.41 -5.96 16.19
CA THR A 208 -11.14 -7.21 15.86
C THR A 208 -10.91 -8.34 16.87
N LEU A 209 -10.11 -8.11 17.92
CA LEU A 209 -9.90 -9.07 19.01
C LEU A 209 -10.91 -8.91 20.15
N ASP A 210 -11.67 -7.81 20.18
CA ASP A 210 -12.63 -7.47 21.24
C ASP A 210 -14.11 -7.57 20.81
N ALA A 211 -14.42 -8.35 19.77
CA ALA A 211 -15.78 -8.58 19.27
C ALA A 211 -16.22 -10.04 19.44
#